data_AF-A0A2W7QDR2-F1
#
_entry.id   AF-A0A2W7QDR2-F1
#
_cell.length_a   1.000
_cell.length_b   1.000
_cell.length_c   1.000
_cell.angle_alpha   90.00
_cell.angle_beta   90.00
_cell.angle_gamma   90.00
#
_symmetry.space_group_name_H-M   'P 1'
#
loop_
_entity.id
_entity.type
_entity.pdbx_description
1 polymer ?
#
loop_
_entity_poly.entity_id
_entity_poly.type
_entity_poly.pdbx_seq_one_letter_code
_entity_poly.pdbx_strand_id
1 'polypeptide(L)'
;SGGKLLSSRTRRSSSRAAALLRLAAVTIGRSDTALGAFYRRLSARIGKQKAVTATARKIAVLFYNAIRHGMTYQDQGAAAYDERHRQRVLSNLQRRAKTLGFALAPIPETAAVS
;
A
#
# COMPACT_ATOMS: atom_id res chain seq x y z
N SER A 1 12.04 30.22 -5.31
CA SER A 1 12.03 28.77 -4.98
C SER A 1 13.04 28.47 -3.88
N GLY A 2 12.80 28.94 -2.65
CA GLY A 2 13.64 28.65 -1.47
C GLY A 2 13.07 27.50 -0.65
N GLY A 3 13.04 26.29 -1.20
CA GLY A 3 12.54 25.09 -0.50
C GLY A 3 11.01 24.98 -0.33
N LYS A 4 10.23 25.97 -0.76
CA LYS A 4 8.76 25.93 -0.67
C LYS A 4 8.15 24.99 -1.73
N LEU A 5 7.26 24.10 -1.29
CA LEU A 5 6.49 23.21 -2.15
C LEU A 5 5.54 24.05 -3.03
N LEU A 6 5.82 24.11 -4.34
CA LEU A 6 5.04 24.91 -5.28
C LEU A 6 3.67 24.29 -5.61
N SER A 7 3.56 22.95 -5.57
CA SER A 7 2.29 22.23 -5.75
C SER A 7 2.42 20.77 -5.35
N SER A 8 1.42 20.24 -4.64
CA SER A 8 1.28 18.81 -4.31
C SER A 8 0.36 18.06 -5.31
N ARG A 9 -0.16 18.75 -6.33
CA ARG A 9 -1.08 18.14 -7.30
C ARG A 9 -0.37 17.20 -8.25
N THR A 10 -1.03 16.08 -8.56
CA THR A 10 -0.58 15.16 -9.61
C THR A 10 -0.59 15.87 -10.96
N ARG A 11 0.56 15.89 -11.65
CA ARG A 11 0.68 16.49 -12.99
C ARG A 11 -0.17 15.70 -13.99
N ARG A 12 -0.88 16.39 -14.88
CA ARG A 12 -1.56 15.75 -16.01
C ARG A 12 -0.53 15.19 -16.98
N SER A 13 -0.76 13.99 -17.49
CA SER A 13 0.14 13.31 -18.43
C SER A 13 -0.69 12.73 -19.57
N SER A 14 -0.20 12.89 -20.81
CA SER A 14 -0.75 12.32 -22.04
C SER A 14 -0.27 10.89 -22.32
N SER A 15 0.49 10.28 -21.40
CA SER A 15 1.03 8.92 -21.61
C SER A 15 -0.09 7.87 -21.65
N ARG A 16 -0.20 7.20 -22.80
CA ARG A 16 -1.13 6.07 -23.00
C ARG A 16 -0.86 4.92 -22.03
N ALA A 17 0.40 4.59 -21.80
CA ALA A 17 0.79 3.56 -20.83
C ALA A 17 0.29 3.91 -19.41
N ALA A 18 0.44 5.17 -18.99
CA ALA A 18 -0.06 5.61 -17.68
C ALA A 18 -1.59 5.52 -17.59
N ALA A 19 -2.33 5.78 -18.68
CA ALA A 19 -3.77 5.62 -18.71
C ALA A 19 -4.19 4.15 -18.56
N LEU A 20 -3.58 3.25 -19.35
CA LEU A 20 -3.86 1.81 -19.29
C LEU A 20 -3.53 1.20 -17.93
N LEU A 21 -2.39 1.57 -17.35
CA LEU A 21 -2.00 1.09 -16.01
C LEU A 21 -2.95 1.58 -14.91
N ARG A 22 -3.50 2.80 -15.03
CA ARG A 22 -4.54 3.27 -14.10
C ARG A 22 -5.85 2.51 -14.26
N LEU A 23 -6.22 2.15 -15.50
CA LEU A 23 -7.40 1.33 -15.74
C LEU A 23 -7.21 -0.07 -15.14
N ALA A 24 -6.06 -0.70 -15.36
CA ALA A 24 -5.70 -1.98 -14.74
C ALA A 24 -5.68 -1.90 -13.21
N ALA A 25 -5.20 -0.78 -12.63
CA ALA A 25 -5.21 -0.59 -11.19
C ALA A 25 -6.62 -0.57 -10.59
N VAL A 26 -7.63 -0.07 -11.31
CA VAL A 26 -9.03 -0.08 -10.85
C VAL A 26 -9.59 -1.49 -10.81
N THR A 27 -9.29 -2.32 -11.81
CA THR A 27 -9.76 -3.72 -11.87
C THR A 27 -9.06 -4.57 -10.81
N ILE A 28 -7.73 -4.44 -10.68
CA ILE A 28 -6.94 -5.12 -9.64
C ILE A 28 -7.39 -4.73 -8.24
N GLY A 29 -7.84 -3.48 -8.04
CA GLY A 29 -8.36 -3.04 -6.75
C GLY A 29 -9.53 -3.87 -6.21
N ARG A 30 -10.24 -4.59 -7.09
CA ARG A 30 -11.37 -5.47 -6.75
C ARG A 30 -10.99 -6.94 -6.60
N SER A 31 -9.77 -7.34 -6.96
CA SER A 31 -9.34 -8.74 -6.88
C SER A 31 -8.78 -9.09 -5.50
N ASP A 32 -8.75 -10.39 -5.20
CA ASP A 32 -8.21 -10.92 -3.95
C ASP A 32 -6.70 -11.16 -4.00
N THR A 33 -5.97 -10.16 -4.51
CA THR A 33 -4.51 -10.21 -4.67
C THR A 33 -3.82 -9.29 -3.67
N ALA A 34 -2.51 -9.46 -3.50
CA ALA A 34 -1.71 -8.55 -2.67
C ALA A 34 -1.75 -7.09 -3.18
N LEU A 35 -1.87 -6.89 -4.50
CA LEU A 35 -2.06 -5.57 -5.10
C LEU A 35 -3.47 -5.01 -4.86
N GLY A 36 -4.49 -5.87 -4.88
CA GLY A 36 -5.86 -5.51 -4.51
C GLY A 36 -5.96 -5.05 -3.06
N ALA A 37 -5.39 -5.82 -2.12
CA ALA A 37 -5.31 -5.45 -0.70
C ALA A 37 -4.56 -4.12 -0.50
N PHE A 38 -3.43 -3.92 -1.21
CA PHE A 38 -2.72 -2.65 -1.22
C PHE A 38 -3.61 -1.49 -1.66
N TYR A 39 -4.36 -1.63 -2.76
CA TYR A 39 -5.26 -0.61 -3.27
C TYR A 39 -6.37 -0.29 -2.27
N ARG A 40 -7.08 -1.30 -1.75
CA ARG A 40 -8.22 -1.11 -0.83
C ARG A 40 -7.80 -0.30 0.39
N ARG A 41 -6.76 -0.74 1.08
CA ARG A 41 -6.23 -0.05 2.26
C ARG A 41 -5.73 1.36 1.93
N LEU A 42 -5.02 1.53 0.82
CA LEU A 42 -4.54 2.85 0.44
C LEU A 42 -5.70 3.79 0.10
N SER A 43 -6.73 3.30 -0.59
CA SER A 43 -7.91 4.07 -0.95
C SER A 43 -8.71 4.53 0.26
N ALA A 44 -8.82 3.69 1.29
CA ALA A 44 -9.45 4.05 2.56
C ALA A 44 -8.69 5.17 3.28
N ARG A 45 -7.34 5.20 3.17
CA ARG A 45 -6.50 6.19 3.85
C ARG A 45 -6.37 7.52 3.12
N ILE A 46 -6.22 7.52 1.80
CA ILE A 46 -5.87 8.73 1.02
C ILE A 46 -6.84 9.05 -0.12
N GLY A 47 -7.92 8.27 -0.26
CA GLY A 47 -8.91 8.43 -1.32
C GLY A 47 -8.59 7.65 -2.60
N LYS A 48 -9.65 7.33 -3.35
CA LYS A 48 -9.60 6.46 -4.55
C LYS A 48 -8.68 6.99 -5.64
N GLN A 49 -8.75 8.28 -5.98
CA GLN A 49 -7.99 8.85 -7.10
C GLN A 49 -6.47 8.76 -6.89
N LYS A 50 -6.00 9.04 -5.66
CA LYS A 50 -4.58 8.92 -5.30
C LYS A 50 -4.15 7.46 -5.24
N ALA A 51 -5.01 6.59 -4.72
CA ALA A 51 -4.73 5.15 -4.65
C ALA A 51 -4.60 4.50 -6.04
N VAL A 52 -5.43 4.87 -7.02
CA VAL A 52 -5.30 4.39 -8.41
C VAL A 52 -3.93 4.76 -8.98
N THR A 53 -3.51 6.01 -8.82
CA THR A 53 -2.20 6.46 -9.36
C THR A 53 -1.03 5.74 -8.67
N ALA A 54 -1.09 5.57 -7.35
CA ALA A 54 -0.07 4.85 -6.61
C ALA A 54 -0.01 3.35 -6.97
N THR A 55 -1.16 2.72 -7.20
CA THR A 55 -1.25 1.31 -7.60
C THR A 55 -0.75 1.11 -9.02
N ALA A 56 -1.11 2.01 -9.94
CA ALA A 56 -0.57 2.03 -11.30
C ALA A 56 0.96 2.15 -11.31
N ARG A 57 1.54 3.01 -10.46
CA ARG A 57 3.00 3.10 -10.29
C ARG A 57 3.59 1.76 -9.83
N LYS A 58 2.93 1.09 -8.88
CA LYS A 58 3.41 -0.20 -8.36
C LYS A 58 3.40 -1.29 -9.44
N ILE A 59 2.34 -1.34 -10.25
CA ILE A 59 2.25 -2.24 -11.41
C ILE A 59 3.35 -1.90 -12.42
N ALA A 60 3.57 -0.61 -12.72
CA ALA A 60 4.62 -0.18 -13.66
C ALA A 60 6.01 -0.66 -13.25
N VAL A 61 6.33 -0.59 -11.95
CA VAL A 61 7.62 -1.05 -11.41
C VAL A 61 7.75 -2.57 -11.52
N LEU A 62 6.69 -3.32 -11.19
CA LEU A 62 6.69 -4.78 -11.35
C LEU A 62 6.88 -5.18 -12.82
N PHE A 63 6.15 -4.52 -13.73
CA PHE A 63 6.26 -4.74 -15.16
C PHE A 63 7.66 -4.44 -15.70
N TYR A 64 8.23 -3.29 -15.30
CA TYR A 64 9.59 -2.92 -15.67
C TYR A 64 10.61 -3.95 -15.18
N ASN A 65 10.52 -4.38 -13.92
CA ASN A 65 11.44 -5.36 -13.36
C ASN A 65 11.27 -6.75 -13.99
N ALA A 66 10.04 -7.13 -14.33
CA ALA A 66 9.77 -8.39 -15.02
C ALA A 66 10.46 -8.42 -16.40
N ILE A 67 10.34 -7.33 -17.17
CA ILE A 67 10.94 -7.26 -18.51
C ILE A 67 12.45 -7.02 -18.45
N ARG A 68 12.90 -6.07 -17.61
CA ARG A 68 14.30 -5.65 -17.59
C ARG A 68 15.21 -6.63 -16.86
N HIS A 69 14.69 -7.28 -15.81
CA HIS A 69 15.48 -8.11 -14.90
C HIS A 69 14.99 -9.57 -14.83
N GLY A 70 14.01 -9.96 -15.64
CA GLY A 70 13.49 -11.33 -15.66
C GLY A 70 12.75 -11.75 -14.38
N MET A 71 12.28 -10.79 -13.58
CA MET A 71 11.55 -11.10 -12.34
C MET A 71 10.24 -11.81 -12.64
N THR A 72 10.02 -12.97 -12.03
CA THR A 72 8.70 -13.60 -11.96
C THR A 72 7.90 -13.02 -10.79
N TYR A 73 6.77 -12.39 -11.07
CA TYR A 73 5.86 -11.94 -10.02
C TYR A 73 5.01 -13.11 -9.52
N GLN A 74 5.13 -13.43 -8.24
CA GLN A 74 4.26 -14.39 -7.55
C GLN A 74 3.40 -13.64 -6.53
N ASP A 75 2.08 -13.73 -6.70
CA ASP A 75 1.15 -13.07 -5.79
C ASP A 75 1.05 -13.85 -4.48
N GLN A 76 1.14 -13.15 -3.35
CA GLN A 76 1.06 -13.74 -2.02
C GLN A 76 -0.38 -13.83 -1.49
N GLY A 77 -1.36 -13.28 -2.22
CA GLY A 77 -2.74 -13.14 -1.77
C GLY A 77 -2.95 -11.93 -0.87
N ALA A 78 -4.23 -11.57 -0.69
CA ALA A 78 -4.62 -10.45 0.15
C ALA A 78 -4.35 -10.69 1.64
N ALA A 79 -4.69 -11.88 2.16
CA ALA A 79 -4.55 -12.21 3.58
C ALA A 79 -3.09 -12.10 4.06
N ALA A 80 -2.14 -12.67 3.29
CA ALA A 80 -0.72 -12.57 3.61
C ALA A 80 -0.21 -11.11 3.53
N TYR A 81 -0.77 -10.30 2.63
CA TYR A 81 -0.44 -8.88 2.53
C TYR A 81 -0.88 -8.12 3.78
N ASP A 82 -2.11 -8.36 4.24
CA ASP A 82 -2.71 -7.70 5.39
C ASP A 82 -2.02 -8.11 6.70
N GLU A 83 -1.65 -9.39 6.83
CA GLU A 83 -0.90 -9.87 7.99
C GLU A 83 0.49 -9.21 8.08
N ARG A 84 1.24 -9.16 6.98
CA ARG A 84 2.50 -8.41 6.92
C ARG A 84 2.31 -6.93 7.22
N HIS A 85 1.16 -6.35 6.87
CA HIS A 85 0.87 -4.97 7.23
C HIS A 85 0.64 -4.83 8.74
N ARG A 86 -0.15 -5.71 9.35
CA ARG A 86 -0.39 -5.75 10.79
C ARG A 86 0.92 -5.83 11.58
N GLN A 87 1.80 -6.75 11.20
CA GLN A 87 3.13 -6.89 11.81
C GLN A 87 3.98 -5.61 11.72
N ARG A 88 3.94 -4.91 10.58
CA ARG A 88 4.62 -3.60 10.43
C ARG A 88 4.00 -2.53 11.33
N VAL A 89 2.68 -2.52 11.51
CA VAL A 89 2.02 -1.57 12.40
C VAL A 89 2.44 -1.83 13.85
N LEU A 90 2.40 -3.09 14.28
CA LEU A 90 2.80 -3.49 15.64
C LEU A 90 4.27 -3.14 15.94
N SER A 91 5.19 -3.47 15.03
CA SER A 91 6.62 -3.14 15.22
C SER A 91 6.87 -1.63 15.25
N ASN A 92 6.14 -0.83 14.46
CA ASN A 92 6.22 0.63 14.53
C ASN A 92 5.64 1.18 15.83
N LEU A 93 4.53 0.62 16.32
CA LEU A 93 3.95 1.00 17.62
C LEU A 93 4.91 0.69 18.77
N GLN A 94 5.51 -0.50 18.78
CA GLN A 94 6.48 -0.89 19.79
C GLN A 94 7.70 0.04 19.81
N ARG A 95 8.23 0.39 18.62
CA ARG A 95 9.33 1.37 18.50
C ARG A 95 8.93 2.74 19.06
N ARG A 96 7.72 3.21 18.75
CA ARG A 96 7.22 4.52 19.21
C ARG A 96 6.96 4.53 20.72
N ALA A 97 6.46 3.44 21.29
CA ALA A 97 6.33 3.28 22.73
C ALA A 97 7.70 3.37 23.41
N LYS A 98 8.70 2.63 22.89
CA LYS A 98 10.07 2.64 23.42
C LYS A 98 10.69 4.04 23.42
N THR A 99 10.49 4.83 22.36
CA THR A 99 10.99 6.22 22.31
C THR A 99 10.36 7.14 23.35
N LEU A 100 9.19 6.77 23.89
CA LEU A 100 8.47 7.51 24.91
C LEU A 100 8.67 6.91 26.32
N GLY A 101 9.51 5.89 26.48
CA GLY A 101 9.73 5.20 27.76
C GLY A 101 8.64 4.19 28.13
N PHE A 102 7.76 3.82 27.20
CA PHE A 102 6.70 2.84 27.42
C PHE A 102 7.01 1.49 26.75
N ALA A 103 6.43 0.41 27.28
CA ALA A 103 6.43 -0.92 26.67
C ALA A 103 5.04 -1.27 26.14
N LEU A 104 4.96 -1.80 24.91
CA LEU A 104 3.71 -2.28 24.33
C LEU A 104 3.40 -3.68 24.89
N ALA A 105 2.31 -3.81 25.64
CA ALA A 105 1.80 -5.08 26.12
C ALA A 105 0.47 -5.42 25.41
N PRO A 106 0.19 -6.71 25.13
CA PRO A 106 -1.12 -7.13 24.68
C PRO A 106 -2.16 -6.85 25.77
N ILE A 107 -3.37 -6.43 25.36
CA ILE A 107 -4.48 -6.32 26.29
C ILE A 107 -4.87 -7.77 26.68
N PRO A 108 -4.93 -8.10 27.98
CA PRO A 108 -5.35 -9.43 28.41
C PRO A 108 -6.77 -9.67 27.92
N GLU A 109 -6.99 -10.84 27.30
CA GLU A 109 -8.31 -11.25 26.84
C GLU A 109 -9.16 -11.51 28.08
N THR A 110 -10.04 -10.58 28.43
CA THR A 110 -11.01 -10.80 29.50
C THR A 110 -11.89 -11.95 29.04
N ALA A 111 -11.66 -13.15 29.58
CA ALA A 111 -12.49 -14.31 29.36
C ALA A 111 -13.94 -13.89 29.62
N ALA A 112 -14.74 -13.85 28.54
CA ALA A 112 -16.17 -13.65 28.65
C ALA A 112 -16.72 -14.74 29.56
N VAL A 113 -17.12 -14.33 30.77
CA VAL A 113 -17.85 -15.16 31.72
C VAL A 113 -19.08 -15.69 30.99
N SER A 114 -19.23 -17.03 31.05
CA SER A 114 -20.30 -17.82 30.43
C SER A 114 -21.69 -17.42 30.91
#